data_AF-A0A9P3NIX3-F1
#
_entry.id   AF-A0A9P3NIX3-F1
#
_cell.length_a   1.000
_cell.length_b   1.000
_cell.length_c   1.000
_cell.angle_alpha   90.00
_cell.angle_beta   90.00
_cell.angle_gamma   90.00
#
_symmetry.space_group_name_H-M   'P 1'
#
loop_
_entity.id
_entity.type
_entity.pdbx_description
1 polymer ?
#
loop_
_entity_poly.entity_id
_entity_poly.type
_entity_poly.pdbx_seq_one_letter_code
_entity_poly.pdbx_strand_id
1 'polypeptide(L)'
;MTTRGSRLLPLALLLLALSAQLTAHAAGRPAAPAPKETLAEKAARLRAAADKSAAALDAAQSAAAARLQAEQEAAAEVDAAQSAAQDAAVAWNAAKKASGTKKQAATSSRKSANTAKASLAPIKKKVDSYNAAQNNVKASEKALADAKTKRQNAEAAAAAQQNVASGASAAAAGLSARSAAGQKAAKEQKKAAELKKNVDAATKEETKASAAVTKARSALAAATLTAQEQATLDGANAAEASAVQAEADAKAAEAQVKAAEQGVKTAAEKVTRAKDKRAKAQTLRLAAEKVAEKASAEAQAAEGLAMEAEQEWEATQTPAQGSDPAPGSDPSPPGPGDGGNSGDAQQQQNANSPRSFLPSWLFG
;
A
#
# COMPACT_ATOMS: atom_id res chain seq x y z
N MET A 1 33.84 -16.99 -6.00
CA MET A 1 34.07 -16.22 -4.76
C MET A 1 33.25 -14.92 -4.82
N THR A 2 32.56 -14.57 -3.72
CA THR A 2 32.10 -13.20 -3.31
C THR A 2 30.92 -12.40 -3.96
N THR A 3 29.86 -12.99 -4.54
CA THR A 3 28.70 -12.17 -5.06
C THR A 3 27.31 -12.42 -4.46
N ARG A 4 27.18 -13.20 -3.38
CA ARG A 4 25.87 -13.45 -2.73
C ARG A 4 25.48 -12.40 -1.68
N GLY A 5 26.44 -11.66 -1.11
CA GLY A 5 26.16 -10.58 -0.15
C GLY A 5 25.67 -9.26 -0.77
N SER A 6 25.91 -9.02 -2.05
CA SER A 6 25.66 -7.73 -2.71
C SER A 6 24.22 -7.54 -3.21
N ARG A 7 23.40 -8.59 -3.27
CA ARG A 7 21.99 -8.52 -3.75
C ARG A 7 20.99 -8.17 -2.65
N LEU A 8 21.32 -8.43 -1.39
CA LEU A 8 20.47 -8.10 -0.23
C LEU A 8 20.72 -6.66 0.27
N LEU A 9 21.92 -6.13 0.02
CA LEU A 9 22.28 -4.75 0.38
C LEU A 9 21.36 -3.68 -0.25
N PRO A 10 21.00 -3.72 -1.56
CA PRO A 10 20.09 -2.72 -2.13
C PRO A 10 18.66 -2.83 -1.59
N LEU A 11 18.19 -4.03 -1.21
CA LEU A 11 16.85 -4.23 -0.65
C LEU A 11 16.78 -3.68 0.79
N ALA A 12 17.80 -3.96 1.61
CA ALA A 12 17.90 -3.43 2.98
C ALA A 12 18.09 -1.91 3.00
N LEU A 13 18.88 -1.34 2.08
CA LEU A 13 19.02 0.11 1.92
C LEU A 13 17.71 0.78 1.47
N LEU A 14 16.90 0.11 0.64
CA LEU A 14 15.59 0.63 0.23
C LEU A 14 14.61 0.67 1.41
N LEU A 15 14.57 -0.38 2.22
CA LEU A 15 13.70 -0.49 3.41
C LEU A 15 14.10 0.49 4.53
N LEU A 16 15.41 0.72 4.72
CA LEU A 16 15.91 1.71 5.67
C LEU A 16 15.64 3.16 5.20
N ALA A 17 15.74 3.42 3.90
CA ALA A 17 15.42 4.74 3.34
C ALA A 17 13.93 5.07 3.41
N LEU A 18 13.03 4.08 3.26
CA LEU A 18 11.58 4.28 3.34
C LEU A 18 11.10 4.55 4.78
N SER A 19 11.67 3.82 5.75
CA SER A 19 11.36 4.02 7.17
C SER A 19 11.87 5.36 7.71
N ALA A 20 13.03 5.83 7.22
CA ALA A 20 13.56 7.16 7.55
C ALA A 20 12.71 8.32 7.00
N GLN A 21 12.06 8.15 5.84
CA GLN A 21 11.18 9.18 5.26
C GLN A 21 9.84 9.29 5.99
N LEU A 22 9.29 8.17 6.48
CA LEU A 22 8.05 8.16 7.27
C LEU A 22 8.23 8.83 8.65
N THR A 23 9.37 8.63 9.31
CA THR A 23 9.67 9.32 10.59
C THR A 23 10.02 10.79 10.41
N ALA A 24 10.63 11.19 9.29
CA ALA A 24 10.92 12.60 9.01
C ALA A 24 9.63 13.43 8.77
N HIS A 25 8.59 12.83 8.19
CA HIS A 25 7.31 13.51 7.95
C HIS A 25 6.52 13.76 9.25
N ALA A 26 6.62 12.84 10.22
CA ALA A 26 6.03 13.00 11.55
C ALA A 26 6.75 14.06 12.43
N ALA A 27 8.02 14.38 12.13
CA ALA A 27 8.85 15.31 12.90
C ALA A 27 8.90 16.75 12.35
N GLY A 28 8.15 17.07 11.28
CA GLY A 28 8.05 18.44 10.75
C GLY A 28 9.35 19.04 10.20
N ARG A 29 10.38 18.23 9.93
CA ARG A 29 11.63 18.70 9.30
C ARG A 29 11.41 18.88 7.79
N PRO A 30 11.79 20.02 7.19
CA PRO A 30 11.65 20.24 5.76
C PRO A 30 12.45 19.17 5.00
N ALA A 31 11.75 18.43 4.14
CA ALA A 31 12.32 17.33 3.37
C ALA A 31 13.47 17.84 2.49
N ALA A 32 14.65 17.22 2.63
CA ALA A 32 15.71 17.36 1.64
C ALA A 32 15.16 16.99 0.25
N PRO A 33 15.54 17.70 -0.83
CA PRO A 33 14.95 17.54 -2.15
C PRO A 33 14.98 16.08 -2.58
N ALA A 34 13.79 15.51 -2.78
CA ALA A 34 13.64 14.11 -3.18
C ALA A 34 14.33 13.88 -4.53
N PRO A 35 15.03 12.74 -4.72
CA PRO A 35 15.55 12.36 -6.03
C PRO A 35 14.39 12.29 -7.03
N LYS A 36 14.54 12.97 -8.17
CA LYS A 36 13.48 13.26 -9.16
C LYS A 36 12.85 12.04 -9.87
N GLU A 37 13.24 10.81 -9.52
CA GLU A 37 12.67 9.62 -10.14
C GLU A 37 11.43 9.13 -9.38
N THR A 38 10.27 9.29 -10.02
CA THR A 38 9.02 8.77 -9.51
C THR A 38 9.03 7.23 -9.46
N LEU A 39 8.27 6.61 -8.56
CA LEU A 39 8.12 5.15 -8.50
C LEU A 39 7.59 4.58 -9.83
N ALA A 40 6.75 5.34 -10.52
CA ALA A 40 6.26 5.01 -11.87
C ALA A 40 7.40 4.94 -12.90
N GLU A 41 8.37 5.87 -12.86
CA GLU A 41 9.55 5.83 -13.73
C GLU A 41 10.44 4.63 -13.44
N LYS A 42 10.58 4.24 -12.17
CA LYS A 42 11.35 3.04 -11.80
C LYS A 42 10.67 1.75 -12.27
N ALA A 43 9.34 1.65 -12.13
CA ALA A 43 8.56 0.52 -12.64
C ALA A 43 8.62 0.42 -14.18
N ALA A 44 8.55 1.55 -14.88
CA ALA A 44 8.68 1.61 -16.34
C ALA A 44 10.07 1.13 -16.81
N ARG A 45 11.15 1.51 -16.10
CA ARG A 45 12.51 1.04 -16.40
C ARG A 45 12.69 -0.46 -16.17
N LEU A 46 12.06 -1.02 -15.14
CA LEU A 46 12.07 -2.46 -14.90
C LEU A 46 11.33 -3.24 -15.98
N ARG A 47 10.17 -2.75 -16.45
CA ARG A 47 9.48 -3.33 -17.62
C ARG A 47 10.36 -3.27 -18.87
N ALA A 48 10.98 -2.13 -19.16
CA ALA A 48 11.89 -1.99 -20.29
C ALA A 48 13.12 -2.92 -20.18
N ALA A 49 13.58 -3.27 -18.97
CA ALA A 49 14.64 -4.26 -18.76
C ALA A 49 14.16 -5.70 -18.98
N ALA A 50 12.91 -6.02 -18.63
CA ALA A 50 12.29 -7.30 -18.95
C ALA A 50 12.10 -7.46 -20.48
N ASP A 51 11.64 -6.42 -21.17
CA ASP A 51 11.47 -6.43 -22.64
C ASP A 51 12.80 -6.63 -23.36
N LYS A 52 13.87 -5.96 -22.90
CA LYS A 52 15.24 -6.19 -23.42
C LYS A 52 15.72 -7.62 -23.16
N SER A 53 15.30 -8.23 -22.04
CA SER A 53 15.65 -9.62 -21.70
C SER A 53 14.87 -10.63 -22.55
N ALA A 54 13.63 -10.31 -22.94
CA ALA A 54 12.84 -11.12 -23.87
C ALA A 54 13.46 -11.11 -25.28
N ALA A 55 13.88 -9.94 -25.78
CA ALA A 55 14.60 -9.84 -27.05
C ALA A 55 15.93 -10.62 -27.04
N ALA A 56 16.65 -10.59 -25.92
CA ALA A 56 17.88 -11.37 -25.75
C ALA A 56 17.62 -12.90 -25.73
N LEU A 57 16.48 -13.33 -25.19
CA LEU A 57 16.06 -14.74 -25.20
C LEU A 57 15.76 -15.22 -26.62
N ASP A 58 15.03 -14.44 -27.40
CA ASP A 58 14.66 -14.75 -28.78
C ASP A 58 15.90 -14.84 -29.70
N ALA A 59 16.85 -13.91 -29.51
CA ALA A 59 18.14 -13.93 -30.19
C ALA A 59 18.97 -15.17 -29.80
N ALA A 60 18.97 -15.56 -28.52
CA ALA A 60 19.67 -16.76 -28.05
C ALA A 60 19.03 -18.05 -28.59
N GLN A 61 17.70 -18.13 -28.70
CA GLN A 61 16.99 -19.25 -29.30
C GLN A 61 17.28 -19.37 -30.80
N SER A 62 17.25 -18.26 -31.52
CA SER A 62 17.59 -18.22 -32.94
C SER A 62 19.04 -18.65 -33.20
N ALA A 63 19.98 -18.19 -32.35
CA ALA A 63 21.38 -18.60 -32.42
C ALA A 63 21.59 -20.08 -32.05
N ALA A 64 20.81 -20.63 -31.11
CA ALA A 64 20.84 -22.06 -30.77
C ALA A 64 20.30 -22.91 -31.92
N ALA A 65 19.19 -22.51 -32.54
CA ALA A 65 18.61 -23.20 -33.70
C ALA A 65 19.57 -23.22 -34.90
N ALA A 66 20.20 -22.08 -35.22
CA ALA A 66 21.20 -22.01 -36.29
C ALA A 66 22.42 -22.92 -36.03
N ARG A 67 22.83 -23.07 -34.76
CA ARG A 67 23.96 -23.95 -34.38
C ARG A 67 23.59 -25.43 -34.42
N LEU A 68 22.38 -25.81 -34.04
CA LEU A 68 21.87 -27.18 -34.20
C LEU A 68 21.81 -27.58 -35.67
N GLN A 69 21.41 -26.66 -36.55
CA GLN A 69 21.41 -26.91 -38.01
C GLN A 69 22.84 -27.11 -38.55
N ALA A 70 23.80 -26.28 -38.10
CA ALA A 70 25.21 -26.42 -38.48
C ALA A 70 25.84 -27.72 -37.93
N GLU A 71 25.43 -28.17 -36.74
CA GLU A 71 25.84 -29.47 -36.19
C GLU A 71 25.30 -30.62 -37.03
N GLN A 72 24.03 -30.57 -37.45
CA GLN A 72 23.43 -31.59 -38.32
C GLN A 72 24.13 -31.65 -39.69
N GLU A 73 24.46 -30.50 -40.27
CA GLU A 73 25.21 -30.43 -41.54
C GLU A 73 26.62 -31.01 -41.38
N ALA A 74 27.35 -30.65 -40.31
CA ALA A 74 28.67 -31.18 -40.03
C ALA A 74 28.66 -32.69 -39.75
N ALA A 75 27.63 -33.21 -39.07
CA ALA A 75 27.46 -34.64 -38.83
C ALA A 75 27.28 -35.41 -40.16
N ALA A 76 26.41 -34.91 -41.04
CA ALA A 76 26.20 -35.51 -42.36
C ALA A 76 27.49 -35.52 -43.21
N GLU A 77 28.29 -34.46 -43.15
CA GLU A 77 29.59 -34.41 -43.83
C GLU A 77 30.62 -35.41 -43.27
N VAL A 78 30.60 -35.67 -41.95
CA VAL A 78 31.47 -36.68 -41.32
C VAL A 78 31.05 -38.09 -41.76
N ASP A 79 29.75 -38.40 -41.78
CA ASP A 79 29.25 -39.71 -42.20
C ASP A 79 29.54 -40.00 -43.68
N ALA A 80 29.40 -38.98 -44.54
CA ALA A 80 29.78 -39.07 -45.95
C ALA A 80 31.28 -39.32 -46.13
N ALA A 81 32.13 -38.61 -45.36
CA ALA A 81 33.58 -38.80 -45.40
C ALA A 81 34.01 -40.18 -44.87
N GLN A 82 33.33 -40.71 -43.85
CA GLN A 82 33.57 -42.06 -43.34
C GLN A 82 33.16 -43.14 -44.33
N SER A 83 32.01 -43.00 -44.99
CA SER A 83 31.56 -43.93 -46.03
C SER A 83 32.55 -43.99 -47.19
N ALA A 84 33.01 -42.82 -47.68
CA ALA A 84 34.04 -42.75 -48.72
C ALA A 84 35.38 -43.39 -48.30
N ALA A 85 35.73 -43.31 -47.01
CA ALA A 85 36.92 -43.97 -46.46
C ALA A 85 36.77 -45.50 -46.43
N GLN A 86 35.59 -46.01 -46.07
CA GLN A 86 35.28 -47.44 -46.08
C GLN A 86 35.28 -48.00 -47.50
N ASP A 87 34.66 -47.30 -48.46
CA ASP A 87 34.67 -47.69 -49.87
C ASP A 87 36.10 -47.77 -50.43
N ALA A 88 36.94 -46.78 -50.09
CA ALA A 88 38.35 -46.79 -50.46
C ALA A 88 39.13 -47.96 -49.82
N ALA A 89 38.82 -48.32 -48.57
CA ALA A 89 39.42 -49.46 -47.89
C ALA A 89 39.00 -50.81 -48.50
N VAL A 90 37.72 -50.95 -48.87
CA VAL A 90 37.18 -52.14 -49.54
C VAL A 90 37.80 -52.30 -50.93
N ALA A 91 37.85 -51.23 -51.73
CA ALA A 91 38.49 -51.22 -53.04
C ALA A 91 39.97 -51.62 -52.96
N TRP A 92 40.68 -51.17 -51.92
CA TRP A 92 42.07 -51.57 -51.68
C TRP A 92 42.23 -53.05 -51.34
N ASN A 93 41.37 -53.60 -50.48
CA ASN A 93 41.38 -55.02 -50.12
C ASN A 93 41.04 -55.91 -51.33
N ALA A 94 40.10 -55.47 -52.19
CA ALA A 94 39.78 -56.15 -53.45
C ALA A 94 40.97 -56.15 -54.42
N ALA A 95 41.63 -55.00 -54.60
CA ALA A 95 42.82 -54.87 -55.45
C ALA A 95 44.00 -55.74 -54.94
N LYS A 96 44.18 -55.84 -53.61
CA LYS A 96 45.17 -56.73 -53.00
C LYS A 96 44.91 -58.21 -53.28
N LYS A 97 43.65 -58.64 -53.23
CA LYS A 97 43.27 -60.03 -53.55
C LYS A 97 43.45 -60.37 -55.03
N ALA A 98 43.20 -59.42 -55.93
CA ALA A 98 43.37 -59.61 -57.37
C ALA A 98 44.84 -59.64 -57.84
N SER A 99 45.76 -58.98 -57.12
CA SER A 99 47.17 -58.85 -57.48
C SER A 99 48.03 -60.04 -57.01
N GLY A 100 47.81 -61.24 -57.55
CA GLY A 100 48.59 -62.44 -57.25
C GLY A 100 50.05 -62.48 -57.77
N THR A 101 50.60 -61.37 -58.30
CA THR A 101 51.96 -61.33 -58.91
C THR A 101 52.93 -60.42 -58.13
N LYS A 102 54.07 -60.99 -57.71
CA LYS A 102 54.97 -60.43 -56.66
C LYS A 102 55.63 -59.08 -56.95
N LYS A 103 55.66 -58.57 -58.20
CA LYS A 103 56.34 -57.30 -58.55
C LYS A 103 55.41 -56.10 -58.76
N GLN A 104 54.15 -56.29 -59.14
CA GLN A 104 53.18 -55.19 -59.26
C GLN A 104 52.50 -54.85 -57.92
N ALA A 105 52.40 -55.82 -56.99
CA ALA A 105 51.79 -55.64 -55.67
C ALA A 105 52.48 -54.57 -54.80
N ALA A 106 53.81 -54.43 -54.88
CA ALA A 106 54.57 -53.48 -54.05
C ALA A 106 54.37 -52.01 -54.47
N THR A 107 54.20 -51.76 -55.77
CA THR A 107 53.95 -50.42 -56.32
C THR A 107 52.49 -50.00 -56.09
N SER A 108 51.54 -50.92 -56.27
CA SER A 108 50.11 -50.72 -55.96
C SER A 108 49.86 -50.51 -54.47
N SER A 109 50.60 -51.20 -53.60
CA SER A 109 50.51 -51.05 -52.14
C SER A 109 50.95 -49.65 -51.67
N ARG A 110 52.06 -49.11 -52.20
CA ARG A 110 52.51 -47.75 -51.89
C ARG A 110 51.55 -46.66 -52.37
N LYS A 111 51.03 -46.76 -53.60
CA LYS A 111 50.05 -45.79 -54.13
C LYS A 111 48.78 -45.78 -53.28
N SER A 112 48.30 -46.95 -52.87
CA SER A 112 47.08 -47.06 -52.08
C SER A 112 47.25 -46.66 -50.62
N ALA A 113 48.41 -46.91 -50.01
CA ALA A 113 48.74 -46.39 -48.68
C ALA A 113 48.80 -44.85 -48.68
N ASN A 114 49.31 -44.25 -49.75
CA ASN A 114 49.28 -42.80 -49.94
C ASN A 114 47.85 -42.29 -50.18
N THR A 115 47.00 -43.02 -50.92
CA THR A 115 45.57 -42.66 -51.08
C THR A 115 44.82 -42.74 -49.75
N ALA A 116 45.00 -43.80 -48.96
CA ALA A 116 44.37 -43.93 -47.64
C ALA A 116 44.85 -42.84 -46.66
N LYS A 117 46.15 -42.53 -46.67
CA LYS A 117 46.71 -41.41 -45.90
C LYS A 117 46.17 -40.06 -46.37
N ALA A 118 46.00 -39.87 -47.68
CA ALA A 118 45.40 -38.67 -48.25
C ALA A 118 43.91 -38.54 -47.89
N SER A 119 43.17 -39.65 -47.75
CA SER A 119 41.77 -39.65 -47.30
C SER A 119 41.62 -39.41 -45.79
N LEU A 120 42.61 -39.79 -44.98
CA LEU A 120 42.61 -39.58 -43.52
C LEU A 120 42.71 -38.10 -43.11
N ALA A 121 43.42 -37.27 -43.87
CA ALA A 121 43.61 -35.85 -43.53
C ALA A 121 42.31 -35.02 -43.63
N PRO A 122 41.47 -35.15 -44.67
CA PRO A 122 40.13 -34.55 -44.72
C PRO A 122 39.21 -35.01 -43.59
N ILE A 123 39.23 -36.31 -43.25
CA ILE A 123 38.39 -36.88 -42.17
C ILE A 123 38.74 -36.22 -40.85
N LYS A 124 40.03 -36.10 -40.52
CA LYS A 124 40.46 -35.42 -39.29
C LYS A 124 39.94 -33.98 -39.22
N LYS A 125 40.04 -33.23 -40.32
CA LYS A 125 39.51 -31.84 -40.39
C LYS A 125 37.99 -31.78 -40.19
N LYS A 126 37.23 -32.74 -40.71
CA LYS A 126 35.77 -32.81 -40.53
C LYS A 126 35.40 -33.19 -39.09
N VAL A 127 36.14 -34.11 -38.46
CA VAL A 127 35.98 -34.45 -37.03
C VAL A 127 36.30 -33.26 -36.12
N ASP A 128 37.36 -32.50 -36.40
CA ASP A 128 37.69 -31.29 -35.65
C ASP A 128 36.57 -30.23 -35.78
N SER A 129 35.97 -30.10 -36.97
CA SER A 129 34.82 -29.21 -37.23
C SER A 129 33.57 -29.64 -36.46
N TYR A 130 33.27 -30.95 -36.43
CA TYR A 130 32.15 -31.50 -35.66
C TYR A 130 32.31 -31.25 -34.15
N ASN A 131 33.49 -31.49 -33.60
CA ASN A 131 33.77 -31.21 -32.19
C ASN A 131 33.65 -29.71 -31.86
N ALA A 132 34.08 -28.82 -32.77
CA ALA A 132 33.87 -27.39 -32.63
C ALA A 132 32.38 -27.01 -32.63
N ALA A 133 31.57 -27.64 -33.49
CA ALA A 133 30.12 -27.44 -33.53
C ALA A 133 29.45 -27.89 -32.23
N GLN A 134 29.77 -29.09 -31.70
CA GLN A 134 29.26 -29.57 -30.41
C GLN A 134 29.58 -28.64 -29.25
N ASN A 135 30.81 -28.10 -29.20
CA ASN A 135 31.21 -27.16 -28.16
C ASN A 135 30.40 -25.84 -28.25
N ASN A 136 30.07 -25.40 -29.46
CA ASN A 136 29.23 -24.22 -29.69
C ASN A 136 27.76 -24.45 -29.29
N VAL A 137 27.22 -25.66 -29.48
CA VAL A 137 25.87 -26.04 -29.04
C VAL A 137 25.78 -26.00 -27.52
N LYS A 138 26.71 -26.65 -26.82
CA LYS A 138 26.77 -26.62 -25.34
C LYS A 138 26.92 -25.20 -24.77
N ALA A 139 27.73 -24.36 -25.42
CA ALA A 139 27.86 -22.95 -25.04
C ALA A 139 26.55 -22.17 -25.24
N SER A 140 25.79 -22.47 -26.29
CA SER A 140 24.47 -21.86 -26.53
C SER A 140 23.40 -22.33 -25.54
N GLU A 141 23.40 -23.61 -25.16
CA GLU A 141 22.49 -24.13 -24.12
C GLU A 141 22.69 -23.41 -22.78
N LYS A 142 23.96 -23.20 -22.41
CA LYS A 142 24.31 -22.42 -21.22
C LYS A 142 23.84 -20.97 -21.32
N ALA A 143 24.08 -20.31 -22.46
CA ALA A 143 23.62 -18.94 -22.69
C ALA A 143 22.08 -18.82 -22.66
N LEU A 144 21.37 -19.83 -23.17
CA LEU A 144 19.91 -19.91 -23.12
C LEU A 144 19.42 -20.05 -21.66
N ALA A 145 20.04 -20.91 -20.85
CA ALA A 145 19.70 -21.07 -19.44
C ALA A 145 19.94 -19.77 -18.64
N ASP A 146 21.05 -19.07 -18.92
CA ASP A 146 21.36 -17.78 -18.31
C ASP A 146 20.33 -16.71 -18.71
N ALA A 147 19.90 -16.68 -19.97
CA ALA A 147 18.89 -15.75 -20.47
C ALA A 147 17.50 -16.01 -19.84
N LYS A 148 17.09 -17.28 -19.73
CA LYS A 148 15.85 -17.68 -19.03
C LYS A 148 15.88 -17.24 -17.57
N THR A 149 16.99 -17.48 -16.88
CA THR A 149 17.17 -17.10 -15.47
C THR A 149 17.13 -15.58 -15.29
N LYS A 150 17.74 -14.80 -16.19
CA LYS A 150 17.67 -13.33 -16.16
C LYS A 150 16.24 -12.82 -16.35
N ARG A 151 15.49 -13.41 -17.28
CA ARG A 151 14.07 -13.07 -17.51
C ARG A 151 13.21 -13.34 -16.29
N GLN A 152 13.28 -14.53 -15.70
CA GLN A 152 12.51 -14.89 -14.51
C GLN A 152 12.80 -13.93 -13.34
N ASN A 153 14.06 -13.55 -13.13
CA ASN A 153 14.44 -12.58 -12.10
C ASN A 153 13.91 -11.16 -12.38
N ALA A 154 13.92 -10.72 -13.64
CA ALA A 154 13.39 -9.42 -14.03
C ALA A 154 11.86 -9.35 -13.87
N GLU A 155 11.15 -10.42 -14.22
CA GLU A 155 9.69 -10.55 -14.03
C GLU A 155 9.33 -10.59 -12.55
N ALA A 156 10.05 -11.36 -11.73
CA ALA A 156 9.84 -11.40 -10.27
C ALA A 156 10.11 -10.02 -9.61
N ALA A 157 11.16 -9.32 -10.04
CA ALA A 157 11.45 -7.97 -9.56
C ALA A 157 10.38 -6.95 -9.98
N ALA A 158 9.84 -7.07 -11.20
CA ALA A 158 8.75 -6.23 -11.68
C ALA A 158 7.44 -6.48 -10.91
N ALA A 159 7.10 -7.74 -10.64
CA ALA A 159 5.93 -8.13 -9.84
C ALA A 159 6.04 -7.62 -8.40
N ALA A 160 7.20 -7.79 -7.76
CA ALA A 160 7.45 -7.29 -6.41
C ALA A 160 7.31 -5.75 -6.34
N GLN A 161 7.84 -5.02 -7.32
CA GLN A 161 7.74 -3.56 -7.37
C GLN A 161 6.31 -3.08 -7.65
N GLN A 162 5.53 -3.82 -8.43
CA GLN A 162 4.10 -3.52 -8.64
C GLN A 162 3.28 -3.69 -7.35
N ASN A 163 3.52 -4.77 -6.58
CA ASN A 163 2.83 -5.02 -5.32
C ASN A 163 3.21 -4.00 -4.23
N VAL A 164 4.47 -3.56 -4.21
CA VAL A 164 4.92 -2.48 -3.32
C VAL A 164 4.29 -1.15 -3.72
N ALA A 165 4.20 -0.83 -5.01
CA ALA A 165 3.57 0.41 -5.49
C ALA A 165 2.07 0.46 -5.21
N SER A 166 1.34 -0.64 -5.39
CA SER A 166 -0.09 -0.73 -5.04
C SER A 166 -0.32 -0.60 -3.54
N GLY A 167 0.53 -1.24 -2.72
CA GLY A 167 0.49 -1.13 -1.26
C GLY A 167 0.78 0.28 -0.75
N ALA A 168 1.83 0.92 -1.27
CA ALA A 168 2.18 2.30 -0.91
C ALA A 168 1.07 3.30 -1.29
N SER A 169 0.39 3.08 -2.42
CA SER A 169 -0.73 3.92 -2.86
C SER A 169 -1.96 3.77 -1.95
N ALA A 170 -2.28 2.55 -1.51
CA ALA A 170 -3.37 2.29 -0.57
C ALA A 170 -3.08 2.89 0.82
N ALA A 171 -1.86 2.74 1.33
CA ALA A 171 -1.43 3.32 2.60
C ALA A 171 -1.43 4.86 2.57
N ALA A 172 -0.99 5.50 1.47
CA ALA A 172 -1.03 6.95 1.31
C ALA A 172 -2.47 7.50 1.23
N ALA A 173 -3.36 6.80 0.52
CA ALA A 173 -4.78 7.14 0.49
C ALA A 173 -5.41 7.04 1.90
N GLY A 174 -5.11 5.97 2.64
CA GLY A 174 -5.54 5.78 4.03
C GLY A 174 -5.03 6.87 4.99
N LEU A 175 -3.74 7.21 4.95
CA LEU A 175 -3.16 8.27 5.78
C LEU A 175 -3.78 9.66 5.46
N SER A 176 -4.06 9.94 4.19
CA SER A 176 -4.65 11.21 3.77
C SER A 176 -6.11 11.36 4.20
N ALA A 177 -6.91 10.29 4.11
CA ALA A 177 -8.28 10.26 4.59
C ALA A 177 -8.35 10.42 6.12
N ARG A 178 -7.43 9.75 6.85
CA ARG A 178 -7.28 9.87 8.31
C ARG A 178 -6.94 11.30 8.75
N SER A 179 -6.01 11.96 8.05
CA SER A 179 -5.65 13.36 8.29
C SER A 179 -6.81 14.33 8.04
N ALA A 180 -7.55 14.16 6.94
CA ALA A 180 -8.66 15.05 6.59
C ALA A 180 -9.85 14.91 7.55
N ALA A 181 -10.24 13.67 7.89
CA ALA A 181 -11.32 13.42 8.84
C ALA A 181 -10.96 13.88 10.26
N GLY A 182 -9.71 13.63 10.70
CA GLY A 182 -9.20 14.10 11.99
C GLY A 182 -9.16 15.63 12.10
N GLN A 183 -8.74 16.33 11.04
CA GLN A 183 -8.76 17.80 11.02
C GLN A 183 -10.19 18.37 11.06
N LYS A 184 -11.15 17.73 10.38
CA LYS A 184 -12.57 18.11 10.42
C LYS A 184 -13.14 17.95 11.83
N ALA A 185 -12.90 16.80 12.47
CA ALA A 185 -13.33 16.54 13.84
C ALA A 185 -12.73 17.56 14.83
N ALA A 186 -11.44 17.86 14.72
CA ALA A 186 -10.77 18.83 15.59
C ALA A 186 -11.31 20.27 15.42
N LYS A 187 -11.64 20.68 14.18
CA LYS A 187 -12.26 21.99 13.92
C LYS A 187 -13.66 22.09 14.52
N GLU A 188 -14.47 21.05 14.37
CA GLU A 188 -15.84 21.04 14.91
C GLU A 188 -15.86 20.96 16.44
N GLN A 189 -14.92 20.25 17.07
CA GLN A 189 -14.75 20.28 18.53
C GLN A 189 -14.38 21.67 19.06
N LYS A 190 -13.47 22.39 18.38
CA LYS A 190 -13.12 23.77 18.74
C LYS A 190 -14.33 24.70 18.65
N LYS A 191 -15.14 24.54 17.61
CA LYS A 191 -16.39 25.29 17.42
C LYS A 191 -17.41 24.99 18.53
N ALA A 192 -17.58 23.72 18.91
CA ALA A 192 -18.46 23.35 20.03
C ALA A 192 -17.98 23.97 21.36
N ALA A 193 -16.66 23.98 21.62
CA ALA A 193 -16.08 24.61 22.80
C ALA A 193 -16.27 26.14 22.82
N GLU A 194 -16.20 26.79 21.66
CA GLU A 194 -16.49 28.23 21.53
C GLU A 194 -17.97 28.54 21.80
N LEU A 195 -18.89 27.72 21.25
CA LEU A 195 -20.33 27.87 21.47
C LEU A 195 -20.71 27.66 22.95
N LYS A 196 -20.01 26.77 23.67
CA LYS A 196 -20.18 26.62 25.13
C LYS A 196 -19.91 27.94 25.87
N LYS A 197 -18.83 28.66 25.52
CA LYS A 197 -18.54 29.98 26.12
C LYS A 197 -19.65 30.99 25.85
N ASN A 198 -20.28 30.94 24.68
CA ASN A 198 -21.43 31.80 24.35
C ASN A 198 -22.68 31.46 25.17
N VAL A 199 -22.93 30.18 25.45
CA VAL A 199 -24.00 29.75 26.35
C VAL A 199 -23.73 30.25 27.77
N ASP A 200 -22.51 30.14 28.26
CA ASP A 200 -22.14 30.62 29.59
C ASP A 200 -22.29 32.14 29.70
N ALA A 201 -21.89 32.88 28.66
CA ALA A 201 -22.10 34.33 28.58
C ALA A 201 -23.59 34.71 28.58
N ALA A 202 -24.42 34.04 27.76
CA ALA A 202 -25.86 34.27 27.73
C ALA A 202 -26.54 33.93 29.06
N THR A 203 -26.08 32.87 29.75
CA THR A 203 -26.58 32.49 31.07
C THR A 203 -26.26 33.57 32.11
N LYS A 204 -25.06 34.16 32.07
CA LYS A 204 -24.70 35.29 32.95
C LYS A 204 -25.58 36.52 32.69
N GLU A 205 -25.91 36.81 31.43
CA GLU A 205 -26.84 37.89 31.08
C GLU A 205 -28.26 37.62 31.59
N GLU A 206 -28.76 36.39 31.47
CA GLU A 206 -30.07 35.98 32.00
C GLU A 206 -30.14 36.15 33.52
N THR A 207 -29.10 35.73 34.25
CA THR A 207 -29.03 35.88 35.71
C THR A 207 -29.04 37.36 36.11
N LYS A 208 -28.27 38.22 35.43
CA LYS A 208 -28.25 39.67 35.69
C LYS A 208 -29.61 40.32 35.43
N ALA A 209 -30.26 39.96 34.32
CA ALA A 209 -31.59 40.47 33.99
C ALA A 209 -32.64 40.02 35.02
N SER A 210 -32.55 38.76 35.48
CA SER A 210 -33.47 38.21 36.47
C SER A 210 -33.32 38.90 37.84
N ALA A 211 -32.08 39.17 38.27
CA ALA A 211 -31.83 39.94 39.48
C ALA A 211 -32.40 41.37 39.39
N ALA A 212 -32.33 42.01 38.21
CA ALA A 212 -32.92 43.33 37.98
C ALA A 212 -34.45 43.30 38.08
N VAL A 213 -35.11 42.24 37.60
CA VAL A 213 -36.57 42.04 37.79
C VAL A 213 -36.91 41.92 39.26
N THR A 214 -36.18 41.12 40.04
CA THR A 214 -36.42 41.00 41.48
C THR A 214 -36.29 42.36 42.17
N LYS A 215 -35.23 43.13 41.87
CA LYS A 215 -35.05 44.47 42.42
C LYS A 215 -36.19 45.42 42.04
N ALA A 216 -36.63 45.40 40.78
CA ALA A 216 -37.75 46.21 40.31
C ALA A 216 -39.07 45.81 41.00
N ARG A 217 -39.32 44.51 41.21
CA ARG A 217 -40.50 44.03 41.94
C ARG A 217 -40.48 44.46 43.41
N SER A 218 -39.32 44.41 44.07
CA SER A 218 -39.18 44.93 45.44
C SER A 218 -39.43 46.44 45.50
N ALA A 219 -38.95 47.20 44.52
CA ALA A 219 -39.23 48.64 44.43
C ALA A 219 -40.72 48.93 44.19
N LEU A 220 -41.40 48.14 43.35
CA LEU A 220 -42.84 48.23 43.14
C LEU A 220 -43.63 47.92 44.42
N ALA A 221 -43.26 46.85 45.13
CA ALA A 221 -43.90 46.50 46.40
C ALA A 221 -43.73 47.61 47.46
N ALA A 222 -42.53 48.18 47.57
CA ALA A 222 -42.26 49.30 48.46
C ALA A 222 -43.07 50.56 48.07
N ALA A 223 -43.08 50.94 46.79
CA ALA A 223 -43.86 52.08 46.31
C ALA A 223 -45.38 51.89 46.54
N THR A 224 -45.87 50.65 46.38
CA THR A 224 -47.28 50.31 46.65
C THR A 224 -47.58 50.40 48.14
N LEU A 225 -46.69 49.92 49.01
CA LEU A 225 -46.84 50.02 50.46
C LEU A 225 -46.84 51.50 50.89
N THR A 226 -45.90 52.31 50.40
CA THR A 226 -45.85 53.76 50.67
C THR A 226 -47.11 54.46 50.19
N ALA A 227 -47.64 54.09 49.01
CA ALA A 227 -48.92 54.63 48.53
C ALA A 227 -50.10 54.26 49.44
N GLN A 228 -50.13 53.03 49.99
CA GLN A 228 -51.15 52.58 50.95
C GLN A 228 -51.01 53.27 52.31
N GLU A 229 -49.79 53.42 52.82
CA GLU A 229 -49.50 54.13 54.07
C GLU A 229 -49.91 55.61 53.95
N GLN A 230 -49.56 56.27 52.85
CA GLN A 230 -49.93 57.66 52.59
C GLN A 230 -51.46 57.82 52.47
N ALA A 231 -52.14 56.95 51.71
CA ALA A 231 -53.60 56.97 51.62
C ALA A 231 -54.29 56.73 52.98
N THR A 232 -53.68 55.92 53.85
CA THR A 232 -54.20 55.66 55.21
C THR A 232 -54.03 56.88 56.12
N LEU A 233 -52.88 57.55 56.06
CA LEU A 233 -52.61 58.79 56.79
C LEU A 233 -53.48 59.95 56.29
N ASP A 234 -53.65 60.07 54.98
CA ASP A 234 -54.49 61.09 54.36
C ASP A 234 -55.98 60.86 54.70
N GLY A 235 -56.43 59.61 54.80
CA GLY A 235 -57.77 59.27 55.28
C GLY A 235 -58.02 59.67 56.74
N ALA A 236 -57.00 59.57 57.60
CA ALA A 236 -57.06 60.03 58.99
C ALA A 236 -57.00 61.56 59.09
N ASN A 237 -56.17 62.21 58.26
CA ASN A 237 -55.99 63.67 58.26
C ASN A 237 -57.09 64.44 57.52
N ALA A 238 -57.77 63.82 56.54
CA ALA A 238 -58.91 64.41 55.84
C ALA A 238 -60.13 64.63 56.77
N ALA A 239 -60.14 64.02 57.95
CA ALA A 239 -61.08 64.35 59.02
C ALA A 239 -60.78 65.72 59.68
N GLU A 240 -59.58 66.29 59.51
CA GLU A 240 -59.11 67.51 60.20
C GLU A 240 -58.49 68.60 59.29
N ALA A 241 -58.06 68.33 58.05
CA ALA A 241 -57.48 69.32 57.12
C ALA A 241 -57.76 69.08 55.60
N SER A 242 -57.52 70.13 54.79
CA SER A 242 -58.01 70.37 53.40
C SER A 242 -57.79 69.26 52.34
N ALA A 243 -58.86 68.90 51.62
CA ALA A 243 -58.92 67.90 50.54
C ALA A 243 -57.87 68.07 49.41
N VAL A 244 -57.32 69.28 49.24
CA VAL A 244 -56.36 69.60 48.18
C VAL A 244 -54.99 68.94 48.44
N GLN A 245 -54.57 68.81 49.70
CA GLN A 245 -53.28 68.19 50.04
C GLN A 245 -53.31 66.68 49.82
N ALA A 246 -54.40 66.03 50.26
CA ALA A 246 -54.63 64.61 50.04
C ALA A 246 -54.69 64.24 48.54
N GLU A 247 -55.28 65.11 47.70
CA GLU A 247 -55.32 64.87 46.25
C GLU A 247 -53.93 65.02 45.59
N ALA A 248 -53.08 65.91 46.10
CA ALA A 248 -51.71 66.08 45.62
C ALA A 248 -50.81 64.88 46.00
N ASP A 249 -50.90 64.40 47.25
CA ASP A 249 -50.13 63.27 47.75
C ASP A 249 -50.56 61.95 47.10
N ALA A 250 -51.87 61.75 46.85
CA ALA A 250 -52.39 60.63 46.08
C ALA A 250 -51.86 60.61 44.63
N LYS A 251 -51.79 61.76 43.96
CA LYS A 251 -51.23 61.87 42.59
C LYS A 251 -49.72 61.59 42.56
N ALA A 252 -48.98 62.01 43.59
CA ALA A 252 -47.56 61.71 43.71
C ALA A 252 -47.32 60.21 43.94
N ALA A 253 -48.12 59.57 44.79
CA ALA A 253 -48.06 58.13 45.04
C ALA A 253 -48.41 57.31 43.77
N GLU A 254 -49.46 57.69 43.04
CA GLU A 254 -49.84 57.04 41.78
C GLU A 254 -48.75 57.16 40.71
N ALA A 255 -48.06 58.31 40.63
CA ALA A 255 -46.94 58.51 39.71
C ALA A 255 -45.75 57.59 40.07
N GLN A 256 -45.44 57.41 41.36
CA GLN A 256 -44.37 56.49 41.80
C GLN A 256 -44.68 55.02 41.51
N VAL A 257 -45.94 54.59 41.73
CA VAL A 257 -46.38 53.23 41.39
C VAL A 257 -46.30 52.98 39.88
N LYS A 258 -46.79 53.90 39.04
CA LYS A 258 -46.69 53.78 37.57
C LYS A 258 -45.24 53.72 37.07
N ALA A 259 -44.35 54.52 37.67
CA ALA A 259 -42.92 54.47 37.34
C ALA A 259 -42.29 53.12 37.71
N ALA A 260 -42.64 52.56 38.87
CA ALA A 260 -42.17 51.25 39.30
C ALA A 260 -42.72 50.10 38.42
N GLU A 261 -43.97 50.17 37.99
CA GLU A 261 -44.58 49.20 37.06
C GLU A 261 -43.87 49.19 35.70
N GLN A 262 -43.55 50.36 35.14
CA GLN A 262 -42.77 50.47 33.90
C GLN A 262 -41.35 49.91 34.07
N GLY A 263 -40.75 50.10 35.25
CA GLY A 263 -39.48 49.49 35.62
C GLY A 263 -39.53 47.96 35.61
N VAL A 264 -40.57 47.36 36.20
CA VAL A 264 -40.80 45.91 36.19
C VAL A 264 -41.03 45.40 34.77
N LYS A 265 -41.85 46.08 33.95
CA LYS A 265 -42.12 45.70 32.56
C LYS A 265 -40.83 45.69 31.71
N THR A 266 -40.02 46.74 31.82
CA THR A 266 -38.75 46.87 31.10
C THR A 266 -37.74 45.80 31.54
N ALA A 267 -37.67 45.50 32.84
CA ALA A 267 -36.82 44.44 33.36
C ALA A 267 -37.28 43.05 32.89
N ALA A 268 -38.60 42.80 32.85
CA ALA A 268 -39.18 41.55 32.37
C ALA A 268 -38.88 41.32 30.88
N GLU A 269 -38.99 42.35 30.04
CA GLU A 269 -38.60 42.25 28.62
C GLU A 269 -37.12 41.91 28.45
N LYS A 270 -36.23 42.47 29.29
CA LYS A 270 -34.80 42.12 29.27
C LYS A 270 -34.56 40.65 29.62
N VAL A 271 -35.30 40.10 30.59
CA VAL A 271 -35.24 38.66 30.92
C VAL A 271 -35.67 37.79 29.75
N THR A 272 -36.78 38.13 29.09
CA THR A 272 -37.27 37.38 27.92
C THR A 272 -36.21 37.37 26.81
N ARG A 273 -35.63 38.53 26.48
CA ARG A 273 -34.54 38.62 25.48
C ARG A 273 -33.31 37.79 25.86
N ALA A 274 -32.93 37.79 27.15
CA ALA A 274 -31.80 37.00 27.62
C ALA A 274 -32.07 35.48 27.56
N LYS A 275 -33.30 35.05 27.89
CA LYS A 275 -33.74 33.66 27.75
C LYS A 275 -33.70 33.19 26.30
N ASP A 276 -34.21 34.00 25.38
CA ASP A 276 -34.17 33.69 23.94
C ASP A 276 -32.74 33.56 23.42
N LYS A 277 -31.84 34.46 23.87
CA LYS A 277 -30.41 34.41 23.53
C LYS A 277 -29.76 33.12 24.04
N ARG A 278 -30.05 32.71 25.27
CA ARG A 278 -29.57 31.45 25.85
C ARG A 278 -30.11 30.23 25.09
N ALA A 279 -31.41 30.19 24.81
CA ALA A 279 -32.04 29.09 24.09
C ALA A 279 -31.44 28.89 22.68
N LYS A 280 -31.21 29.99 21.95
CA LYS A 280 -30.53 29.97 20.64
C LYS A 280 -29.09 29.46 20.76
N ALA A 281 -28.32 29.96 21.72
CA ALA A 281 -26.94 29.52 21.94
C ALA A 281 -26.85 28.02 22.30
N GLN A 282 -27.77 27.52 23.12
CA GLN A 282 -27.84 26.12 23.51
C GLN A 282 -28.21 25.21 22.33
N THR A 283 -29.13 25.65 21.48
CA THR A 283 -29.50 24.94 20.25
C THR A 283 -28.31 24.84 19.28
N LEU A 284 -27.60 25.95 19.06
CA LEU A 284 -26.40 25.97 18.21
C LEU A 284 -25.29 25.07 18.76
N ARG A 285 -25.10 25.05 20.08
CA ARG A 285 -24.14 24.17 20.74
C ARG A 285 -24.48 22.69 20.50
N LEU A 286 -25.72 22.28 20.74
CA LEU A 286 -26.16 20.89 20.53
C LEU A 286 -26.01 20.45 19.06
N ALA A 287 -26.33 21.34 18.12
CA ALA A 287 -26.13 21.06 16.69
C ALA A 287 -24.64 20.86 16.35
N ALA A 288 -23.76 21.70 16.89
CA ALA A 288 -22.31 21.57 16.69
C ALA A 288 -21.74 20.30 17.36
N GLU A 289 -22.21 19.94 18.55
CA GLU A 289 -21.83 18.70 19.23
C GLU A 289 -22.20 17.46 18.40
N LYS A 290 -23.41 17.40 17.83
CA LYS A 290 -23.82 16.31 16.94
C LYS A 290 -22.98 16.22 15.67
N VAL A 291 -22.60 17.36 15.09
CA VAL A 291 -21.72 17.40 13.91
C VAL A 291 -20.31 16.93 14.28
N ALA A 292 -19.79 17.33 15.44
CA ALA A 292 -18.49 16.88 15.94
C ALA A 292 -18.47 15.37 16.23
N GLU A 293 -19.55 14.84 16.82
CA GLU A 293 -19.72 13.41 17.08
C GLU A 293 -19.74 12.60 15.78
N LYS A 294 -20.52 13.03 14.78
CA LYS A 294 -20.53 12.40 13.45
C LYS A 294 -19.16 12.45 12.79
N ALA A 295 -18.47 13.59 12.83
CA ALA A 295 -17.13 13.74 12.27
C ALA A 295 -16.10 12.85 12.99
N SER A 296 -16.25 12.64 14.30
CA SER A 296 -15.41 11.73 15.08
C SER A 296 -15.65 10.27 14.70
N ALA A 297 -16.91 9.87 14.49
CA ALA A 297 -17.25 8.53 14.02
C ALA A 297 -16.71 8.27 12.59
N GLU A 298 -16.83 9.27 11.69
CA GLU A 298 -16.23 9.23 10.35
C GLU A 298 -14.70 9.05 10.42
N ALA A 299 -14.03 9.72 11.37
CA ALA A 299 -12.58 9.58 11.58
C ALA A 299 -12.18 8.19 12.11
N GLN A 300 -12.94 7.63 13.07
CA GLN A 300 -12.70 6.28 13.59
C GLN A 300 -12.95 5.19 12.53
N ALA A 301 -13.97 5.35 11.69
CA ALA A 301 -14.22 4.44 10.57
C ALA A 301 -13.08 4.50 9.53
N ALA A 302 -12.58 5.69 9.21
CA ALA A 302 -11.42 5.84 8.33
C ALA A 302 -10.14 5.24 8.94
N GLU A 303 -9.98 5.31 10.26
CA GLU A 303 -8.87 4.65 10.98
C GLU A 303 -9.00 3.12 10.94
N GLY A 304 -10.20 2.57 11.12
CA GLY A 304 -10.47 1.14 10.95
C GLY A 304 -10.12 0.63 9.55
N LEU A 305 -10.58 1.33 8.51
CA LEU A 305 -10.26 0.99 7.11
C LEU A 305 -8.76 1.12 6.80
N ALA A 306 -8.07 2.08 7.41
CA ALA A 306 -6.62 2.22 7.24
C ALA A 306 -5.86 1.06 7.91
N MET A 307 -6.29 0.62 9.10
CA MET A 307 -5.70 -0.55 9.78
C MET A 307 -5.98 -1.85 9.04
N GLU A 308 -7.16 -2.01 8.43
CA GLU A 308 -7.47 -3.16 7.57
C GLU A 308 -6.58 -3.18 6.34
N ALA A 309 -6.39 -2.03 5.66
CA ALA A 309 -5.47 -1.93 4.52
C ALA A 309 -4.01 -2.20 4.90
N GLU A 310 -3.56 -1.79 6.09
CA GLU A 310 -2.24 -2.13 6.62
C GLU A 310 -2.12 -3.64 6.91
N GLN A 311 -3.14 -4.28 7.51
CA GLN A 311 -3.15 -5.72 7.74
C GLN A 311 -3.16 -6.53 6.43
N GLU A 312 -3.94 -6.10 5.43
CA GLU A 312 -3.93 -6.71 4.09
C GLU A 312 -2.56 -6.55 3.41
N TRP A 313 -1.91 -5.41 3.62
CA TRP A 313 -0.55 -5.19 3.13
C TRP A 313 0.48 -6.07 3.84
N GLU A 314 0.39 -6.23 5.17
CA GLU A 314 1.24 -7.15 5.93
C GLU A 314 1.01 -8.62 5.52
N ALA A 315 -0.24 -9.01 5.25
CA ALA A 315 -0.59 -10.35 4.78
C ALA A 315 -0.05 -10.62 3.36
N THR A 316 -0.03 -9.62 2.48
CA THR A 316 0.53 -9.75 1.12
C THR A 316 2.06 -9.67 1.09
N GLN A 317 2.69 -9.07 2.10
CA GLN A 317 4.15 -9.03 2.27
C GLN A 317 4.72 -10.28 2.93
N THR A 318 3.90 -11.07 3.62
CA THR A 318 4.34 -12.38 4.12
C THR A 318 4.53 -13.26 2.90
N PRO A 319 5.78 -13.51 2.43
CA PRO A 319 5.96 -14.42 1.32
C PRO A 319 5.40 -15.75 1.80
N ALA A 320 4.78 -16.52 0.92
CA ALA A 320 4.63 -17.94 1.14
C ALA A 320 6.05 -18.54 1.26
N GLN A 321 6.68 -18.42 2.44
CA GLN A 321 7.87 -19.17 2.83
C GLN A 321 7.50 -20.62 3.17
N GLY A 322 6.25 -21.02 2.90
CA GLY A 322 5.74 -22.38 3.09
C GLY A 322 6.07 -23.37 1.96
N SER A 323 6.80 -22.95 0.93
CA SER A 323 7.32 -23.90 -0.06
C SER A 323 8.63 -23.39 -0.63
N ASP A 324 9.67 -23.43 0.18
CA ASP A 324 11.04 -23.49 -0.31
C ASP A 324 11.14 -24.78 -1.16
N PRO A 325 11.27 -24.73 -2.50
CA PRO A 325 11.70 -25.91 -3.23
C PRO A 325 13.20 -26.02 -2.94
N ALA A 326 13.55 -26.92 -2.02
CA ALA A 326 14.91 -27.20 -1.56
C ALA A 326 15.98 -26.90 -2.64
N PRO A 327 16.86 -25.90 -2.43
CA PRO A 327 18.00 -25.66 -3.31
C PRO A 327 19.05 -26.74 -3.05
N GLY A 328 18.91 -27.92 -3.66
CA GLY A 328 19.84 -29.02 -3.38
C GLY A 328 19.75 -30.31 -4.21
N SER A 329 18.88 -30.43 -5.20
CA SER A 329 18.94 -31.60 -6.12
C SER A 329 19.76 -31.27 -7.36
N ASP A 330 21.06 -31.38 -7.16
CA ASP A 330 22.08 -31.59 -8.19
C ASP A 330 21.59 -32.63 -9.22
N PRO A 331 21.52 -32.32 -10.54
CA PRO A 331 21.21 -33.33 -11.54
C PRO A 331 22.46 -34.20 -11.76
N SER A 332 22.56 -35.30 -11.03
CA SER A 332 23.50 -36.38 -11.36
C SER A 332 23.24 -36.87 -12.80
N PRO A 333 24.29 -37.14 -13.61
CA PRO A 333 24.13 -37.67 -14.96
C PRO A 333 23.51 -39.08 -14.95
N PRO A 334 22.81 -39.49 -16.02
CA PRO A 334 22.01 -40.71 -16.03
C PRO A 334 22.89 -41.95 -15.90
N GLY A 335 22.77 -42.66 -14.78
CA GLY A 335 23.24 -44.04 -14.63
C GLY A 335 22.17 -45.00 -15.18
N PRO A 336 22.56 -46.04 -15.96
CA PRO A 336 21.63 -47.07 -16.37
C PRO A 336 21.47 -48.07 -15.22
N GLY A 337 20.27 -48.12 -14.63
CA GLY A 337 20.01 -48.99 -13.48
C GLY A 337 18.53 -49.30 -13.35
N ASP A 338 18.21 -50.56 -13.65
CA ASP A 338 16.93 -51.24 -13.60
C ASP A 338 16.03 -50.93 -12.40
N GLY A 339 14.72 -50.86 -12.69
CA GLY A 339 13.70 -51.70 -12.05
C GLY A 339 13.29 -51.40 -10.60
N GLY A 340 12.03 -51.03 -10.40
CA GLY A 340 11.40 -51.13 -9.07
C GLY A 340 10.14 -50.32 -8.89
N ASN A 341 8.99 -50.96 -9.12
CA ASN A 341 7.66 -50.52 -8.70
C ASN A 341 7.51 -50.56 -7.16
N SER A 342 6.91 -49.51 -6.58
CA SER A 342 5.85 -49.53 -5.55
C SER A 342 5.60 -48.06 -5.15
N GLY A 343 4.44 -47.46 -5.35
CA GLY A 343 3.22 -47.85 -4.68
C GLY A 343 3.25 -47.31 -3.25
N ASP A 344 2.89 -46.03 -3.07
CA ASP A 344 2.13 -45.52 -1.91
C ASP A 344 1.90 -44.01 -2.05
N ALA A 345 0.74 -43.67 -2.60
CA ALA A 345 0.13 -42.36 -2.41
C ALA A 345 -0.40 -42.28 -0.97
N GLN A 346 0.43 -41.83 -0.03
CA GLN A 346 -0.07 -41.34 1.24
C GLN A 346 -0.50 -39.87 1.09
N GLN A 347 -1.79 -39.75 0.80
CA GLN A 347 -2.60 -38.55 0.94
C GLN A 347 -2.67 -38.18 2.43
N GLN A 348 -1.74 -37.35 2.90
CA GLN A 348 -1.74 -36.89 4.29
C GLN A 348 -2.73 -35.74 4.45
N GLN A 349 -3.84 -36.03 5.14
CA GLN A 349 -4.84 -35.09 5.60
C GLN A 349 -4.20 -34.01 6.48
N ASN A 350 -3.99 -32.80 5.95
CA ASN A 350 -3.74 -31.61 6.76
C ASN A 350 -5.01 -30.76 6.80
N ALA A 351 -5.90 -31.11 7.73
CA ALA A 351 -6.99 -30.25 8.18
C ALA A 351 -6.43 -29.20 9.14
N ASN A 352 -5.85 -28.13 8.58
CA ASN A 352 -5.60 -26.88 9.30
C ASN A 352 -6.45 -25.78 8.67
N SER A 353 -7.76 -25.77 8.98
CA SER A 353 -8.60 -24.60 8.71
C SER A 353 -8.60 -23.69 9.94
N PRO A 354 -8.08 -22.45 9.88
CA PRO A 354 -8.00 -21.55 11.03
C PRO A 354 -9.30 -20.76 11.31
N ARG A 355 -10.49 -21.31 10.99
CA ARG A 355 -11.76 -20.54 10.98
C ARG A 355 -12.87 -21.06 11.92
N SER A 356 -12.52 -21.68 13.05
CA SER A 356 -13.51 -22.20 14.01
C SER A 356 -13.16 -21.95 15.48
N PHE A 357 -12.72 -20.74 15.84
CA PHE A 357 -12.71 -20.32 17.25
C PHE A 357 -13.05 -18.84 17.39
N LEU A 358 -14.30 -18.50 17.06
CA LEU A 358 -14.94 -17.27 17.54
C LEU A 358 -15.57 -17.58 18.91
N PRO A 359 -15.20 -16.87 19.99
CA PRO A 359 -15.79 -17.07 21.31
C PRO A 359 -17.18 -16.44 21.38
N SER A 360 -18.14 -17.22 21.87
CA SER A 360 -19.57 -16.91 21.99
C SER A 360 -19.93 -15.81 23.01
N TRP A 361 -19.05 -14.85 23.27
CA TRP A 361 -19.24 -13.78 24.28
C TRP A 361 -19.67 -12.43 23.67
N LEU A 362 -19.97 -12.40 22.36
CA LEU A 362 -20.38 -11.19 21.62
C LEU A 362 -21.86 -11.17 21.19
N PHE A 363 -22.73 -11.97 21.84
CA PHE A 363 -24.19 -11.80 21.76
C PHE A 363 -24.72 -11.34 23.11
N GLY A 364 -24.82 -10.01 23.26
CA GLY A 364 -25.72 -9.31 24.18
C GLY A 364 -26.76 -8.56 23.36
#